data_AF-A0A942LIS4-F1
#
_entry.id   AF-A0A942LIS4-F1
#
_cell.length_a   1.000
_cell.length_b   1.000
_cell.length_c   1.000
_cell.angle_alpha   90.00
_cell.angle_beta   90.00
_cell.angle_gamma   90.00
#
_symmetry.space_group_name_H-M   'P 1'
#
loop_
_entity.id
_entity.type
_entity.pdbx_description
1 polymer ?
#
loop_
_entity_poly.entity_id
_entity_poly.type
_entity_poly.pdbx_seq_one_letter_code
_entity_poly.pdbx_strand_id
1 'polypeptide(L)'
;MREKAQAGAIELVYLDESGLAQVHPNRSAWTPCGEQHCIEAPRGQRLNVMAALFSSGKAVHARYWCSSTAEVFLGFVSDLATNASKPVVIVLDNASIHRAAAFRLALKRRSKEELEQAVDHVFANFGGQFKIEF
;
A
#
# COMPACT_ATOMS: atom_id res chain seq x y z
N MET A 1 -11.62 -13.61 -15.85
CA MET A 1 -10.47 -12.72 -15.52
C MET A 1 -9.15 -13.43 -15.70
N ARG A 2 -8.90 -14.54 -15.01
CA ARG A 2 -7.63 -15.28 -15.12
C ARG A 2 -7.29 -15.71 -16.55
N GLU A 3 -8.26 -16.23 -17.30
CA GLU A 3 -8.07 -16.57 -18.73
C GLU A 3 -7.69 -15.36 -19.59
N LYS A 4 -8.29 -14.19 -19.35
CA LYS A 4 -7.95 -12.95 -20.07
C LYS A 4 -6.56 -12.44 -19.70
N ALA A 5 -6.16 -12.61 -18.43
CA ALA A 5 -4.82 -12.27 -17.97
C ALA A 5 -3.78 -13.23 -18.57
N GLN A 6 -4.10 -14.52 -18.64
CA GLN A 6 -3.26 -15.55 -19.24
C GLN A 6 -3.12 -15.38 -20.77
N ALA A 7 -4.18 -14.90 -21.43
CA ALA A 7 -4.16 -14.46 -22.82
C ALA A 7 -3.44 -13.10 -23.03
N GLY A 8 -2.96 -12.46 -21.96
CA GLY A 8 -2.22 -11.20 -22.01
C GLY A 8 -3.04 -9.95 -22.37
N ALA A 9 -4.38 -10.08 -22.43
CA ALA A 9 -5.31 -9.02 -22.81
C ALA A 9 -5.57 -8.01 -21.67
N ILE A 10 -5.39 -8.45 -20.43
CA ILE A 10 -5.44 -7.61 -19.23
C ILE A 10 -4.26 -7.95 -18.34
N GLU A 11 -3.92 -7.05 -17.45
CA GLU A 11 -2.96 -7.32 -16.39
C GLU A 11 -3.68 -7.39 -15.04
N LEU A 12 -3.58 -8.54 -14.37
CA LEU A 12 -4.22 -8.74 -13.07
C LEU A 12 -3.21 -8.35 -11.98
N VAL A 13 -3.62 -7.50 -11.05
CA VAL A 13 -2.77 -6.99 -9.98
C VAL A 13 -3.40 -7.32 -8.64
N TYR A 14 -2.66 -7.96 -7.75
CA TYR A 14 -3.03 -8.21 -6.37
C TYR A 14 -2.38 -7.14 -5.51
N LEU A 15 -3.20 -6.30 -4.86
CA LEU A 15 -2.70 -5.21 -4.03
C LEU A 15 -3.05 -5.50 -2.57
N ASP A 16 -2.04 -5.33 -1.71
CA ASP A 16 -2.20 -5.47 -0.27
C ASP A 16 -1.35 -4.44 0.48
N GLU A 17 -1.66 -4.28 1.77
CA GLU A 17 -1.00 -3.38 2.70
C GLU A 17 -0.42 -4.14 3.88
N SER A 18 0.82 -3.82 4.23
CA SER A 18 1.48 -4.39 5.41
C SER A 18 2.13 -3.31 6.23
N GLY A 19 2.13 -3.50 7.56
CA GLY A 19 2.80 -2.58 8.46
C GLY A 19 3.81 -3.29 9.33
N LEU A 20 5.02 -2.76 9.29
CA LEU A 20 6.20 -3.23 9.99
C LEU A 20 6.44 -2.30 11.16
N ALA A 21 6.33 -2.84 12.37
CA ALA A 21 6.60 -2.09 13.59
C ALA A 21 7.78 -2.71 14.31
N GLN A 22 8.64 -1.87 14.89
CA GLN A 22 9.68 -2.29 15.82
C GLN A 22 9.04 -2.63 17.16
N VAL A 23 8.24 -3.69 17.19
CA VAL A 23 7.69 -4.26 18.41
C VAL A 23 8.64 -5.38 18.84
N HIS A 24 9.15 -5.28 20.06
CA HIS A 24 9.94 -6.37 20.63
C HIS A 24 9.12 -7.65 20.60
N PRO A 25 9.66 -8.77 20.09
CA PRO A 25 8.99 -10.05 20.25
C PRO A 25 8.98 -10.32 21.75
N ASN A 26 7.80 -10.22 22.38
CA ASN A 26 7.64 -10.62 23.77
C ASN A 26 7.82 -12.13 23.85
N ARG A 27 9.07 -12.55 24.00
CA ARG A 27 9.45 -13.97 24.09
C ARG A 27 9.44 -14.40 25.55
N SER A 28 9.17 -15.67 25.76
CA SER A 28 9.41 -16.34 27.04
C SER A 28 10.88 -16.19 27.44
N ALA A 29 11.13 -15.84 28.70
CA ALA A 29 12.45 -15.85 29.31
C ALA A 29 12.44 -16.69 30.58
N TRP A 30 13.60 -17.25 30.94
CA TRP A 30 13.78 -17.85 32.26
C TRP A 30 13.81 -16.76 33.32
N THR A 31 13.08 -16.95 34.42
CA THR A 31 12.96 -15.98 35.51
C THR A 31 12.92 -16.73 36.84
N PRO A 32 13.47 -16.16 37.93
CA PRO A 32 13.39 -16.77 39.25
C PRO A 32 11.95 -17.12 39.65
N CYS A 33 11.80 -18.18 40.42
CA CYS A 33 10.50 -18.59 40.93
C CYS A 33 9.90 -17.47 41.81
N GLY A 34 8.69 -17.02 41.48
CA GLY A 34 8.01 -15.92 42.18
C GLY A 34 8.27 -14.54 41.59
N GLU A 35 9.10 -14.42 40.55
CA GLU A 35 9.36 -13.16 39.86
C GLU A 35 8.73 -13.14 38.46
N GLN A 36 8.37 -11.94 38.00
CA GLN A 36 7.86 -11.72 36.65
C GLN A 36 8.95 -11.14 35.75
N HIS A 37 9.16 -11.74 34.58
CA HIS A 37 10.01 -11.17 33.56
C HIS A 37 9.40 -9.88 33.01
N CYS A 38 10.11 -8.77 33.13
CA CYS A 38 9.72 -7.50 32.56
C CYS A 38 10.80 -7.03 31.58
N ILE A 39 10.37 -6.63 30.38
CA ILE A 39 11.20 -5.92 29.42
C ILE A 39 10.58 -4.56 29.13
N GLU A 40 11.43 -3.57 28.87
CA GLU A 40 10.97 -2.34 28.27
C GLU A 40 10.50 -2.63 26.84
N ALA A 41 9.30 -2.15 26.49
CA ALA A 41 8.70 -2.35 25.18
C ALA A 41 8.56 -1.00 24.45
N PRO A 42 9.68 -0.36 24.06
CA PRO A 42 9.63 0.86 23.29
C PRO A 42 8.89 0.61 21.98
N ARG A 43 8.03 1.55 21.59
CA ARG A 43 7.31 1.51 20.31
C ARG A 43 7.92 2.52 19.37
N GLY A 44 8.59 2.04 18.33
CA GLY A 44 9.04 2.87 17.21
C GLY A 44 7.89 3.28 16.28
N GLN A 45 8.19 4.18 15.34
CA GLN A 45 7.27 4.50 14.25
C GLN A 45 7.02 3.25 13.39
N ARG A 46 5.78 3.09 12.91
CA ARG A 46 5.40 1.99 12.02
C ARG A 46 5.73 2.37 10.58
N LEU A 47 6.49 1.51 9.91
CA LEU A 47 6.67 1.59 8.46
C LEU A 47 5.50 0.85 7.81
N ASN A 48 4.72 1.52 7.00
CA ASN A 48 3.71 0.91 6.17
C ASN A 48 4.24 0.71 4.75
N VAL A 49 3.75 -0.36 4.12
CA VAL A 49 4.10 -0.77 2.78
C VAL A 49 2.80 -1.05 2.04
N MET A 50 2.65 -0.43 0.88
CA MET A 50 1.62 -0.81 -0.08
C MET A 50 2.31 -1.48 -1.25
N ALA A 51 1.86 -2.68 -1.62
CA ALA A 51 2.50 -3.46 -2.66
C ALA A 51 1.48 -3.99 -3.65
N ALA A 52 1.88 -4.04 -4.92
CA ALA A 52 1.10 -4.59 -6.02
C ALA A 52 1.91 -5.69 -6.71
N LEU A 53 1.38 -6.90 -6.68
CA LEU A 53 1.91 -8.07 -7.37
C LEU A 53 1.13 -8.30 -8.67
N PHE A 54 1.82 -8.22 -9.78
CA PHE A 54 1.27 -8.43 -11.11
C PHE A 54 1.20 -9.92 -11.42
N SER A 55 0.22 -10.35 -12.23
CA SER A 55 0.12 -11.74 -12.71
C SER A 55 1.31 -12.16 -13.57
N SER A 56 2.10 -11.21 -14.07
CA SER A 56 3.38 -11.44 -14.75
C SER A 56 4.53 -11.79 -13.79
N GLY A 57 4.32 -11.67 -12.47
CA GLY A 57 5.34 -11.88 -11.43
C GLY A 57 6.10 -10.61 -11.04
N LYS A 58 5.90 -9.49 -11.76
CA LYS A 58 6.44 -8.19 -11.35
C LYS A 58 5.80 -7.75 -10.03
N ALA A 59 6.59 -7.17 -9.12
CA ALA A 59 6.08 -6.54 -7.91
C ALA A 59 6.55 -5.09 -7.85
N VAL A 60 5.64 -4.18 -7.52
CA VAL A 60 5.97 -2.77 -7.23
C VAL A 60 5.47 -2.45 -5.83
N HIS A 61 6.18 -1.57 -5.12
CA HIS A 61 5.81 -1.23 -3.76
C HIS A 61 6.21 0.20 -3.41
N ALA A 62 5.48 0.75 -2.45
CA ALA A 62 5.77 2.04 -1.84
C ALA A 62 5.89 1.88 -0.33
N ARG A 63 6.91 2.51 0.24
CA ARG A 63 7.21 2.53 1.68
C ARG A 63 6.90 3.92 2.23
N TYR A 64 6.20 3.99 3.35
CA TYR A 64 5.79 5.25 3.98
C TYR A 64 5.63 5.13 5.49
N TRP A 65 5.85 6.22 6.22
CA TRP A 65 5.86 6.24 7.69
C TRP A 65 4.60 6.88 8.32
N CYS A 66 3.58 7.10 7.50
CA CYS A 66 2.29 7.67 7.89
C CYS A 66 1.18 6.62 7.84
N SER A 67 -0.02 6.98 8.30
CA SER A 67 -1.20 6.11 8.23
C SER A 67 -1.61 5.82 6.78
N SER A 68 -2.06 4.58 6.52
CA SER A 68 -2.66 4.20 5.24
C SER A 68 -4.05 4.83 5.12
N THR A 69 -4.15 5.90 4.34
CA THR A 69 -5.42 6.59 4.07
C THR A 69 -5.88 6.33 2.63
N ALA A 70 -7.13 6.71 2.34
CA ALA A 70 -7.67 6.59 0.99
C ALA A 70 -6.89 7.44 -0.03
N GLU A 71 -6.33 8.58 0.39
CA GLU A 71 -5.51 9.47 -0.44
C GLU A 71 -4.17 8.83 -0.79
N VAL A 72 -3.50 8.22 0.19
CA VAL A 72 -2.25 7.47 -0.02
C VAL A 72 -2.49 6.30 -0.99
N PHE A 73 -3.58 5.55 -0.77
CA PHE A 73 -4.01 4.47 -1.65
C PHE A 73 -4.28 4.95 -3.08
N LEU A 74 -5.01 6.07 -3.24
CA LEU A 74 -5.30 6.63 -4.56
C LEU A 74 -4.03 7.10 -5.28
N GLY A 75 -3.09 7.70 -4.56
CA GLY A 75 -1.79 8.11 -5.12
C GLY A 75 -1.04 6.91 -5.70
N PHE A 76 -0.95 5.82 -4.94
CA PHE A 76 -0.31 4.58 -5.39
C PHE A 76 -1.00 3.94 -6.60
N VAL A 77 -2.35 3.84 -6.59
CA VAL A 77 -3.11 3.27 -7.72
C VAL A 77 -2.99 4.13 -8.97
N SER A 78 -2.97 5.46 -8.82
CA SER A 78 -2.82 6.39 -9.95
C SER A 78 -1.43 6.25 -10.59
N ASP A 79 -0.38 6.16 -9.79
CA ASP A 79 0.98 5.90 -10.30
C ASP A 79 1.07 4.56 -11.03
N LEU A 80 0.45 3.51 -10.47
CA LEU A 80 0.40 2.19 -11.11
C LEU A 80 -0.35 2.22 -12.45
N ALA A 81 -1.43 3.00 -12.53
CA ALA A 81 -2.21 3.16 -13.76
C ALA A 81 -1.45 3.94 -14.84
N THR A 82 -0.72 5.01 -14.48
CA THR A 82 0.10 5.80 -15.41
C THR A 82 1.21 4.97 -16.04
N ASN A 83 1.77 4.02 -15.30
CA ASN A 83 2.85 3.16 -15.76
C ASN A 83 2.37 1.87 -16.46
N ALA A 84 1.05 1.64 -16.54
CA ALA A 84 0.51 0.44 -17.15
C ALA A 84 0.34 0.57 -18.66
N SER A 85 0.87 -0.40 -19.42
CA SER A 85 0.73 -0.46 -20.88
C SER A 85 -0.54 -1.19 -21.34
N LYS A 86 -1.28 -1.80 -20.41
CA LYS A 86 -2.47 -2.63 -20.67
C LYS A 86 -3.57 -2.30 -19.66
N PRO A 87 -4.83 -2.62 -19.95
CA PRO A 87 -5.90 -2.51 -18.97
C PRO A 87 -5.57 -3.32 -17.71
N VAL A 88 -5.49 -2.64 -16.57
CA VAL A 88 -5.20 -3.26 -15.27
C VAL A 88 -6.49 -3.57 -14.54
N VAL A 89 -6.56 -4.77 -13.97
CA VAL A 89 -7.60 -5.16 -13.02
C VAL A 89 -6.97 -5.38 -11.66
N ILE A 90 -7.33 -4.53 -10.70
CA ILE A 90 -6.80 -4.60 -9.33
C ILE A 90 -7.75 -5.42 -8.47
N VAL A 91 -7.21 -6.44 -7.80
CA VAL A 91 -7.88 -7.25 -6.78
C VAL A 91 -7.50 -6.68 -5.42
N LEU A 92 -8.53 -6.33 -4.65
CA LEU A 92 -8.42 -5.74 -3.31
C LEU A 92 -9.28 -6.53 -2.33
N ASP A 93 -8.92 -6.46 -1.06
CA ASP A 93 -9.81 -6.89 0.02
C ASP A 93 -10.93 -5.85 0.27
N ASN A 94 -11.74 -6.07 1.31
CA ASN A 94 -12.87 -5.21 1.64
C ASN A 94 -12.54 -4.12 2.68
N ALA A 95 -11.28 -3.68 2.78
CA ALA A 95 -10.89 -2.64 3.72
C ALA A 95 -11.63 -1.31 3.44
N SER A 96 -11.89 -0.56 4.51
CA SER A 96 -12.67 0.69 4.42
C SER A 96 -11.99 1.77 3.57
N ILE A 97 -10.66 1.78 3.56
CA ILE A 97 -9.84 2.72 2.77
C ILE A 97 -10.03 2.52 1.25
N HIS A 98 -10.23 1.27 0.78
CA HIS A 98 -10.55 0.97 -0.62
C HIS A 98 -11.99 1.35 -0.99
N ARG A 99 -12.87 1.44 0.01
CA ARG A 99 -14.29 1.79 -0.17
C ARG A 99 -14.59 3.26 0.04
N ALA A 100 -13.61 4.08 0.42
CA ALA A 100 -13.82 5.48 0.72
C ALA A 100 -14.56 6.17 -0.45
N ALA A 101 -15.53 7.03 -0.12
CA ALA A 101 -16.32 7.75 -1.13
C ALA A 101 -15.41 8.56 -2.07
N ALA A 102 -14.27 9.05 -1.57
CA ALA A 102 -13.24 9.71 -2.36
C ALA A 102 -12.67 8.82 -3.49
N PHE A 103 -12.42 7.53 -3.26
CA PHE A 103 -11.96 6.60 -4.29
C PHE A 103 -13.02 6.37 -5.37
N ARG A 104 -14.28 6.14 -4.96
CA ARG A 104 -15.41 5.97 -5.88
C ARG A 104 -15.74 7.25 -6.66
N LEU A 105 -15.49 8.42 -6.08
CA LEU A 105 -15.68 9.71 -6.73
C LEU A 105 -14.53 10.05 -7.68
N ALA A 106 -13.28 9.75 -7.29
CA ALA A 106 -12.09 9.93 -8.12
C ALA A 106 -12.15 9.09 -9.40
N LEU A 107 -12.58 7.83 -9.29
CA LEU A 107 -12.84 6.94 -10.45
C LEU A 107 -13.95 7.43 -11.39
N LYS A 108 -14.87 8.27 -10.90
CA LYS A 108 -16.06 8.70 -11.66
C LYS A 108 -15.94 10.07 -12.31
N ARG A 109 -14.97 10.92 -11.92
CA ARG A 109 -15.06 12.37 -12.20
C ARG A 109 -13.83 13.05 -12.80
N ARG A 110 -12.65 12.44 -12.84
CA ARG A 110 -11.43 13.21 -13.16
C ARG A 110 -10.88 12.99 -14.56
N SER A 111 -10.48 14.10 -15.20
CA SER A 111 -9.60 14.06 -16.37
C SER A 111 -8.19 13.62 -15.94
N LYS A 112 -7.36 13.21 -16.91
CA LYS A 112 -5.99 12.76 -16.66
C LYS A 112 -5.19 13.80 -15.85
N GLU A 113 -5.35 15.09 -16.15
CA GLU A 113 -4.64 16.19 -15.47
C GLU A 113 -5.02 16.35 -13.99
N GLU A 114 -6.28 16.08 -13.63
CA GLU A 114 -6.75 16.22 -12.25
C GLU A 114 -6.29 15.05 -11.36
N LEU A 115 -5.98 13.90 -11.95
CA LEU A 115 -5.33 12.78 -11.27
C LEU A 115 -3.84 13.07 -11.10
N GLU A 116 -3.17 13.56 -12.14
CA GLU A 116 -1.76 13.97 -12.08
C GLU A 116 -1.54 15.05 -11.01
N GLN A 117 -2.39 16.09 -10.93
CA GLN A 117 -2.30 17.10 -9.86
C GLN A 117 -2.55 16.54 -8.46
N ALA A 118 -3.45 15.57 -8.30
CA ALA A 118 -3.70 14.94 -7.00
C ALA A 118 -2.50 14.07 -6.57
N VAL A 119 -1.91 13.37 -7.54
CA VAL A 119 -0.68 12.61 -7.38
C VAL A 119 0.49 13.53 -7.02
N ASP A 120 0.66 14.63 -7.75
CA ASP A 120 1.69 15.64 -7.49
C ASP A 120 1.48 16.34 -6.14
N HIS A 121 0.23 16.61 -5.74
CA HIS A 121 -0.09 17.17 -4.43
C HIS A 121 0.24 16.18 -3.29
N VAL A 122 -0.01 14.89 -3.50
CA VAL A 122 0.43 13.83 -2.59
C VAL A 122 1.97 13.75 -2.59
N PHE A 123 2.65 13.78 -3.72
CA PHE A 123 4.12 13.73 -3.73
C PHE A 123 4.76 15.01 -3.14
N ALA A 124 4.18 16.19 -3.34
CA ALA A 124 4.65 17.47 -2.83
C ALA A 124 4.41 17.63 -1.33
N ASN A 125 3.27 17.18 -0.81
CA ASN A 125 2.95 17.28 0.63
C ASN A 125 3.58 16.16 1.47
N PHE A 126 4.00 15.05 0.85
CA PHE A 126 4.62 13.91 1.53
C PHE A 126 6.14 13.83 1.27
N GLY A 127 6.74 14.94 0.84
CA GLY A 127 8.16 15.19 0.54
C GLY A 127 9.16 14.13 1.05
N GLY A 128 9.89 13.51 0.12
CA GLY A 128 11.08 12.68 0.39
C GLY A 128 10.86 11.37 1.16
N GLN A 129 9.64 11.09 1.66
CA GLN A 129 9.34 9.90 2.46
C GLN A 129 8.78 8.72 1.67
N PHE A 130 8.38 8.94 0.42
CA PHE A 130 8.00 7.90 -0.54
C PHE A 130 9.20 7.53 -1.41
N LYS A 131 9.71 6.30 -1.23
CA LYS A 131 10.56 5.64 -2.24
C LYS A 131 9.72 4.59 -2.94
N ILE A 132 9.42 4.84 -4.21
CA ILE A 132 8.89 3.83 -5.13
C ILE A 132 10.12 3.19 -5.79
N GLU A 133 10.34 1.92 -5.51
CA GLU A 133 11.40 1.12 -6.15
C GLU A 133 10.70 0.19 -7.17
N PHE A 134 11.07 0.33 -8.46
CA PHE A 134 10.53 -0.42 -9.59
C PHE A 134 11.30 -1.71 -9.88
#